data_AF-Q70SK0-F1
#
_entry.id   AF-Q70SK0-F1
#
_cell.length_a   1.000
_cell.length_b   1.000
_cell.length_c   1.000
_cell.angle_alpha   90.00
_cell.angle_beta   90.00
_cell.angle_gamma   90.00
#
_symmetry.space_group_name_H-M   'P 1'
#
loop_
_entity.id
_entity.type
_entity.pdbx_description
1 polymer ?
#
loop_
_entity_poly.entity_id
_entity_poly.type
_entity_poly.pdbx_seq_one_letter_code
_entity_poly.pdbx_strand_id
1 'polypeptide(L)'
;GRVIPCDFIGVMKSQQPVYLRGEVVNNHDELMSNFFAQPDALAYGKTPEQLKKENVSEHLIPHKIFTGNRPSLSILLPTLDAYRIGQLLAIYEHRV
;
A
#
# COMPACT_ATOMS: atom_id res chain seq x y z
N GLY A 1 -4.39 2.89 -16.79
CA GLY A 1 -5.84 2.77 -16.49
C GLY A 1 -6.39 4.06 -15.92
N ARG A 2 -7.71 4.14 -15.69
CA ARG A 2 -8.38 5.29 -15.04
C ARG A 2 -7.76 5.59 -13.68
N VAL A 3 -7.80 6.85 -13.24
CA VAL A 3 -7.35 7.24 -11.90
C VAL A 3 -8.51 7.00 -10.93
N ILE A 4 -8.25 6.24 -9.88
CA ILE A 4 -9.19 5.99 -8.79
C ILE A 4 -8.43 6.33 -7.51
N PRO A 5 -8.87 7.33 -6.72
CA PRO A 5 -8.31 7.60 -5.41
C PRO A 5 -8.51 6.41 -4.47
N CYS A 6 -7.50 6.07 -3.68
CA CYS A 6 -7.55 4.91 -2.78
C CYS A 6 -7.35 5.32 -1.31
N ASP A 7 -8.21 4.83 -0.42
CA ASP A 7 -8.01 4.90 1.02
C ASP A 7 -7.41 3.57 1.49
N PHE A 8 -6.18 3.59 2.01
CA PHE A 8 -5.51 2.46 2.62
C PHE A 8 -5.71 2.50 4.13
N ILE A 9 -6.27 1.43 4.70
CA ILE A 9 -6.45 1.28 6.15
C ILE A 9 -5.58 0.13 6.62
N GLY A 10 -4.63 0.40 7.50
CA GLY A 10 -3.70 -0.57 8.07
C GLY A 10 -3.82 -0.66 9.58
N VAL A 11 -3.33 -1.76 10.15
CA VAL A 11 -3.25 -1.96 11.60
C VAL A 11 -1.83 -2.38 11.96
N MET A 12 -1.22 -1.80 12.98
CA MET A 12 0.18 -2.09 13.34
C MET A 12 0.37 -3.49 13.94
N LYS A 13 -0.65 -4.05 14.60
CA LYS A 13 -0.60 -5.35 15.27
C LYS A 13 -1.68 -6.27 14.75
N SER A 14 -1.29 -7.47 14.31
CA SER A 14 -2.22 -8.54 13.99
C SER A 14 -3.00 -8.99 15.21
N GLN A 15 -4.28 -9.33 15.01
CA GLN A 15 -5.09 -10.02 16.01
C GLN A 15 -4.63 -11.46 16.24
N GLN A 16 -3.95 -12.06 15.25
CA GLN A 16 -3.40 -13.42 15.26
C GLN A 16 -2.00 -13.39 14.63
N PRO A 17 -0.96 -13.00 15.39
CA PRO A 17 0.39 -12.91 14.84
C PRO A 17 0.96 -14.31 14.58
N VAL A 18 1.50 -14.51 13.37
CA VAL A 18 2.09 -15.79 12.94
C VAL A 18 3.58 -15.58 12.66
N TYR A 19 4.40 -16.43 13.28
CA TYR A 19 5.85 -16.47 13.10
C TYR A 19 6.24 -17.89 12.74
N LEU A 20 6.80 -18.09 11.55
CA LEU A 20 7.30 -19.39 11.10
C LEU A 20 8.82 -19.40 11.18
N ARG A 21 9.38 -20.52 11.64
CA ARG A 21 10.84 -20.68 11.75
C ARG A 21 11.45 -20.69 10.36
N GLY A 22 12.41 -19.79 10.12
CA GLY A 22 13.11 -19.66 8.84
C GLY A 22 12.58 -18.54 7.95
N GLU A 23 11.46 -17.91 8.29
CA GLU A 23 10.96 -16.73 7.58
C GLU A 23 11.70 -15.47 8.03
N VAL A 24 11.94 -14.56 7.08
CA VAL A 24 12.68 -13.30 7.31
C VAL A 24 11.83 -12.29 8.09
N VAL A 25 10.52 -12.30 7.84
CA VAL A 25 9.54 -11.40 8.45
C VAL A 25 8.33 -12.21 8.92
N ASN A 26 7.56 -11.65 9.86
CA ASN A 26 6.31 -12.28 10.27
C ASN A 26 5.21 -12.01 9.22
N ASN A 27 4.13 -12.81 9.23
CA ASN A 27 3.06 -12.69 8.23
C ASN A 27 2.40 -11.30 8.20
N HIS A 28 2.34 -10.60 9.33
CA HIS A 28 1.76 -9.27 9.43
C HIS A 28 2.70 -8.21 8.85
N ASP A 29 4.00 -8.33 9.07
CA ASP A 29 4.99 -7.43 8.48
C ASP A 29 5.03 -7.59 6.95
N GLU A 30 4.91 -8.82 6.43
CA GLU A 30 4.78 -9.09 4.99
C GLU A 30 3.54 -8.40 4.39
N LEU A 31 2.40 -8.48 5.08
CA LEU A 31 1.18 -7.73 4.71
C LEU A 31 1.43 -6.21 4.74
N MET A 32 2.05 -5.69 5.80
CA MET A 32 2.29 -4.27 5.98
C MET A 32 3.33 -3.72 4.98
N SER A 33 4.25 -4.54 4.46
CA SER A 33 5.16 -4.13 3.39
C SER A 33 4.39 -3.60 2.17
N ASN A 34 3.26 -4.23 1.83
CA ASN A 34 2.39 -3.80 0.75
C ASN A 34 1.62 -2.54 1.10
N PHE A 35 1.14 -2.41 2.35
CA PHE A 35 0.44 -1.20 2.82
C PHE A 35 1.28 0.06 2.61
N PHE A 36 2.59 0.01 2.84
CA PHE A 36 3.48 1.14 2.63
C PHE A 36 3.91 1.28 1.16
N ALA A 37 4.22 0.18 0.47
CA ALA A 37 4.73 0.23 -0.90
C ALA A 37 3.69 0.69 -1.93
N GLN A 38 2.41 0.36 -1.76
CA GLN A 38 1.37 0.63 -2.76
C GLN A 38 1.01 2.13 -2.88
N PRO A 39 0.80 2.90 -1.79
CA PRO A 39 0.66 4.36 -1.86
C PRO A 39 1.82 5.03 -2.59
N ASP A 40 3.06 4.63 -2.28
CA ASP A 40 4.26 5.16 -2.94
C ASP A 40 4.29 4.81 -4.42
N ALA A 41 3.97 3.56 -4.79
CA ALA A 41 3.90 3.15 -6.19
C ALA A 41 2.83 3.94 -6.98
N LEU A 42 1.68 4.24 -6.34
CA LEU A 42 0.62 5.06 -6.92
C LEU A 42 1.04 6.53 -7.06
N ALA A 43 1.76 7.07 -6.07
CA ALA A 43 2.22 8.46 -6.07
C ALA A 43 3.36 8.70 -7.07
N TYR A 44 4.40 7.87 -7.03
CA TYR A 44 5.63 8.08 -7.79
C TYR A 44 5.62 7.41 -9.17
N GLY A 45 4.97 6.26 -9.29
CA GLY A 45 5.02 5.48 -10.51
C GLY A 45 6.44 5.06 -10.89
N LYS A 46 6.70 4.94 -12.20
CA LYS A 46 7.96 4.49 -12.78
C LYS A 46 8.13 5.02 -14.21
N THR A 47 9.18 5.79 -14.43
CA THR A 47 9.41 6.52 -15.69
C THR A 47 10.12 5.66 -16.74
N PRO A 48 10.03 6.01 -18.04
CA PRO A 48 10.78 5.33 -19.10
C PRO A 48 12.29 5.30 -18.84
N GLU A 49 12.86 6.37 -18.29
CA GLU A 49 14.29 6.50 -18.01
C GLU A 49 14.74 5.52 -16.93
N GLN A 50 13.92 5.33 -15.89
CA GLN A 50 14.17 4.32 -14.86
C GLN A 50 14.15 2.90 -15.46
N LEU A 51 13.18 2.61 -16.33
CA LEU A 51 13.07 1.31 -17.01
C LEU A 51 14.27 1.03 -17.93
N LYS A 52 14.76 2.06 -18.64
CA LYS A 52 15.98 1.95 -19.46
C LYS A 52 17.21 1.63 -18.59
N LYS A 53 17.34 2.28 -17.43
CA LYS A 53 18.42 2.00 -16.47
C LYS A 53 18.36 0.59 -15.90
N GLU A 54 17.17 0.00 -15.81
CA GLU A 54 16.95 -1.39 -15.40
C GLU A 54 17.13 -2.41 -16.54
N ASN A 55 17.63 -1.99 -17.70
CA ASN A 55 17.82 -2.84 -18.89
C ASN A 55 16.53 -3.50 -19.41
N VAL A 56 15.40 -2.81 -19.28
CA VAL A 56 14.14 -3.25 -19.91
C VAL A 56 14.22 -3.04 -21.42
N SER A 57 13.95 -4.09 -22.19
CA SER A 57 13.89 -4.03 -23.67
C SER A 57 12.96 -2.92 -24.16
N GLU A 58 13.39 -2.15 -25.15
CA GLU A 58 12.67 -0.94 -25.59
C GLU A 58 11.21 -1.19 -25.96
N HIS A 59 10.91 -2.31 -26.62
CA HIS A 59 9.54 -2.68 -27.00
C HIS A 59 8.63 -2.99 -25.81
N LEU A 60 9.17 -3.28 -24.61
CA LEU A 60 8.40 -3.53 -23.39
C LEU A 60 8.19 -2.27 -22.54
N ILE A 61 8.99 -1.22 -22.76
CA ILE A 61 8.92 0.01 -21.97
C ILE A 61 7.50 0.59 -21.93
N PRO A 62 6.76 0.74 -23.06
CA PRO A 62 5.40 1.29 -23.04
C PRO A 62 4.43 0.53 -22.14
N HIS A 63 4.68 -0.77 -21.91
CA HIS A 63 3.84 -1.65 -21.11
C HIS A 63 4.25 -1.74 -19.63
N LYS A 64 5.42 -1.20 -19.27
CA LYS A 64 5.97 -1.21 -17.89
C LYS A 64 6.04 0.16 -17.25
N ILE A 65 5.62 1.22 -17.94
CA ILE A 65 5.52 2.57 -17.39
C ILE A 65 4.36 2.64 -16.40
N PHE A 66 4.62 3.27 -15.26
CA PHE A 66 3.60 3.68 -14.31
C PHE A 66 3.61 5.20 -14.23
N THR A 67 2.49 5.85 -14.58
CA THR A 67 2.42 7.32 -14.67
C THR A 67 2.52 8.03 -13.31
N GLY A 68 2.36 7.30 -12.20
CA GLY A 68 2.26 7.89 -10.87
C GLY A 68 1.08 8.86 -10.76
N ASN A 69 1.21 9.83 -9.86
CA ASN A 69 0.26 10.91 -9.59
C ASN A 69 -1.19 10.40 -9.36
N ARG A 70 -1.31 9.26 -8.67
CA ARG A 70 -2.60 8.68 -8.27
C ARG A 70 -2.78 8.93 -6.77
N PRO A 71 -3.80 9.70 -6.36
CA PRO A 71 -3.94 10.12 -4.98
C PRO A 71 -4.31 8.94 -4.07
N SER A 72 -3.78 8.94 -2.86
CA SER A 72 -4.13 7.98 -1.83
C SER A 72 -4.09 8.60 -0.43
N LEU A 73 -4.96 8.12 0.45
CA LEU A 73 -4.93 8.41 1.89
C LEU A 73 -4.50 7.14 2.64
N SER A 74 -3.64 7.27 3.65
CA SER A 74 -3.25 6.15 4.52
C SER A 74 -3.67 6.41 5.96
N ILE A 75 -4.47 5.50 6.53
CA ILE A 75 -4.89 5.50 7.93
C ILE A 75 -4.26 4.28 8.60
N LEU A 76 -3.45 4.49 9.63
CA LEU A 76 -2.78 3.42 10.37
C LEU A 76 -3.25 3.38 11.82
N LEU A 77 -3.92 2.30 12.21
CA LEU A 77 -4.40 2.06 13.58
C LEU A 77 -3.36 1.24 14.36
N PRO A 78 -3.16 1.46 15.67
CA PRO A 78 -2.18 0.66 16.42
C PRO A 78 -2.66 -0.78 16.71
N THR A 79 -3.97 -0.99 16.90
CA THR A 79 -4.63 -2.28 17.10
C THR A 79 -6.05 -2.22 16.53
N LEU A 80 -6.65 -3.38 16.26
CA LEU A 80 -8.06 -3.48 15.84
C LEU A 80 -8.91 -4.01 16.99
N ASP A 81 -9.25 -3.12 17.92
CA ASP A 81 -10.15 -3.38 19.05
C ASP A 81 -11.44 -2.55 18.95
N ALA A 82 -12.43 -2.85 19.80
CA ALA A 82 -13.75 -2.23 19.74
C ALA A 82 -13.70 -0.70 19.81
N TYR A 83 -12.77 -0.13 20.60
CA TYR A 83 -12.60 1.31 20.70
C TYR A 83 -12.14 1.92 19.37
N ARG A 84 -11.10 1.34 18.75
CA ARG A 84 -10.52 1.84 17.50
C ARG A 84 -11.40 1.58 16.28
N ILE A 85 -12.17 0.49 16.29
CA ILE A 85 -13.21 0.25 15.29
C ILE A 85 -14.31 1.34 15.39
N GLY A 86 -14.73 1.69 16.61
CA GLY A 86 -15.69 2.79 16.81
C GLY A 86 -15.16 4.13 16.29
N GLN A 87 -13.88 4.42 16.51
CA GLN A 87 -13.24 5.61 15.93
C GLN A 87 -13.23 5.59 14.40
N LEU A 88 -12.89 4.44 13.80
CA LEU A 88 -12.89 4.29 12.34
C LEU A 88 -14.30 4.50 11.75
N LEU A 89 -15.31 3.91 12.38
CA LEU A 89 -16.72 4.12 12.00
C LEU A 89 -17.07 5.61 12.04
N ALA A 90 -16.80 6.27 13.17
CA ALA A 90 -17.10 7.69 13.34
C ALA A 90 -16.40 8.57 12.28
N ILE A 91 -15.14 8.28 11.93
CA ILE A 91 -14.42 9.00 10.85
C ILE A 91 -15.21 8.93 9.53
N TYR A 92 -15.70 7.76 9.16
CA TYR A 92 -16.43 7.59 7.90
C TYR A 92 -17.87 8.14 7.97
N GLU A 93 -18.54 8.07 9.11
CA GLU A 93 -19.86 8.70 9.30
C GLU A 93 -19.80 10.23 9.17
N HIS A 94 -18.76 10.87 9.69
CA HIS A 94 -18.62 12.34 9.66
C HIS A 94 -17.98 12.86 8.36
N ARG A 95 -17.43 11.99 7.52
CA ARG A 95 -16.84 12.37 6.22
C ARG A 95 -17.90 12.54 5.12
N VAL A 96 -19.03 11.84 5.24
CA VAL A 96 -20.17 11.91 4.30
C VAL A 96 -21.01 13.14 4.59
#